data_AF-A0AAD7YB21-F1
#
_entry.id   AF-A0AAD7YB21-F1
#
_cell.length_a   1.000
_cell.length_b   1.000
_cell.length_c   1.000
_cell.angle_alpha   90.00
_cell.angle_beta   90.00
_cell.angle_gamma   90.00
#
_symmetry.space_group_name_H-M   'P 1'
#
loop_
_entity.id
_entity.type
_entity.pdbx_description
1 polymer ?
#
loop_
_entity_poly.entity_id
_entity_poly.type
_entity_poly.pdbx_seq_one_letter_code
_entity_poly.pdbx_strand_id
1 'polypeptide(L)'
;MSSPAPDTPSDRDGARSRMTSPARDYEMFEDEGAILGDNPEEEEGDGEELFNDNMEADYRPMPALDRYDAEDLDDDDYDPMSVQDRVAAEQELRRRDREEGRTRRDDRDLLYDESDEESTGAPRAKRRRAAEKAAMGTEEQVEEGIESIENLEDTKGYTTKEWVSMLGPRTEIANRFKNFLRTYTNSKGQFVYKERIRRMCEHNQASFHVEFDVLARREQVLAYFLPEAPFQMLQIFDEVAKDIVLQIFPSYERVTSEIHVRISDLPLIEELRTFRKLHLNQLVRTVGVITATTGVLPQLSVVKYDCNRCGYILGPFVQTQNTEVRPGSCPECQSAGPFMVNMEQTVYRNYQKVTIQESPGRIPAGRIPRSKECILLADLCDRCKPGDEVDLTGIYTNNYDGSLNTEQGFPVFATVIIANYIVVKDCKHIVDSLTDEDVATIVKLSKDPRIGERIVQSIAPSIYGHDYIKRGLALALFGGEAKNPGDKHKVRGDINVLICGDPGTAKSQFLKYTEKIAPRAIFTTGQGASAVGLTAYVRKNPTTRDWTLEAGALVLADRGVCLIDEFDKMNDADRTSIHEAMEQQSISISKAGIVTSLHAR
;
A
#
# COMPACT_ATOMS: atom_id res chain seq x y z
N MET A 1 25.68 64.38 48.38
CA MET A 1 26.79 65.07 47.69
C MET A 1 27.20 64.17 46.52
N SER A 2 26.50 64.21 45.39
CA SER A 2 26.73 65.11 44.23
C SER A 2 28.10 64.87 43.56
N SER A 3 28.10 64.03 42.51
CA SER A 3 28.62 64.19 41.12
C SER A 3 29.91 65.02 40.89
N PRO A 4 30.73 64.81 39.82
CA PRO A 4 30.25 64.61 38.44
C PRO A 4 31.13 63.81 37.45
N ALA A 5 30.59 63.66 36.23
CA ALA A 5 31.25 63.33 34.95
C ALA A 5 32.22 64.46 34.49
N PRO A 6 32.96 64.39 33.36
CA PRO A 6 32.36 64.50 32.01
C PRO A 6 33.13 63.89 30.79
N ASP A 7 32.38 63.80 29.68
CA ASP A 7 32.65 64.16 28.28
C ASP A 7 33.80 63.60 27.40
N THR A 8 33.34 63.16 26.23
CA THR A 8 33.97 63.04 24.89
C THR A 8 34.77 64.27 24.44
N PRO A 9 35.75 64.12 23.53
CA PRO A 9 35.59 64.56 22.12
C PRO A 9 36.42 63.68 21.13
N SER A 10 36.39 63.74 19.79
CA SER A 10 35.70 64.50 18.75
C SER A 10 36.07 63.91 17.38
N ASP A 11 35.08 63.86 16.50
CA ASP A 11 35.18 63.80 15.03
C ASP A 11 36.02 64.93 14.41
N ARG A 12 36.42 64.69 13.14
CA ARG A 12 36.41 65.61 11.96
C ARG A 12 37.36 65.05 10.91
N ASP A 13 37.15 65.07 9.60
CA ASP A 13 36.16 65.54 8.62
C ASP A 13 36.60 64.81 7.32
N GLY A 14 35.83 64.49 6.29
CA GLY A 14 34.46 64.80 5.92
C GLY A 14 34.33 64.50 4.41
N ALA A 15 33.14 64.06 3.98
CA ALA A 15 32.46 64.45 2.74
C ALA A 15 31.46 63.35 2.28
N ARG A 16 30.17 63.64 2.49
CA ARG A 16 29.01 63.53 1.56
C ARG A 16 28.89 62.27 0.68
N SER A 17 27.74 61.65 0.45
CA SER A 17 26.34 61.81 0.87
C SER A 17 25.55 60.77 0.07
N ARG A 18 24.50 60.20 0.69
CA ARG A 18 23.28 59.66 0.06
C ARG A 18 23.36 58.39 -0.82
N MET A 19 22.53 57.44 -0.39
CA MET A 19 21.57 56.66 -1.18
C MET A 19 22.04 55.35 -1.84
N THR A 20 21.45 54.27 -1.31
CA THR A 20 20.84 53.11 -1.98
C THR A 20 21.65 52.33 -3.03
N SER A 21 21.70 51.02 -2.79
CA SER A 21 22.25 49.92 -3.59
C SER A 21 22.13 50.10 -5.11
N PRO A 22 23.12 49.57 -5.86
CA PRO A 22 22.80 48.39 -6.66
C PRO A 22 23.92 47.33 -6.62
N ALA A 23 23.56 46.10 -6.28
CA ALA A 23 24.46 44.96 -6.39
C ALA A 23 24.31 44.34 -7.78
N ARG A 24 25.34 44.61 -8.59
CA ARG A 24 25.83 43.94 -9.81
C ARG A 24 25.16 42.63 -10.24
N ASP A 25 24.55 42.69 -11.40
CA ASP A 25 24.26 41.56 -12.29
C ASP A 25 25.54 41.06 -12.97
N TYR A 26 25.71 39.74 -13.02
CA TYR A 26 26.54 39.03 -13.99
C TYR A 26 25.82 37.75 -14.45
N GLU A 27 25.28 37.87 -15.66
CA GLU A 27 25.25 36.91 -16.77
C GLU A 27 24.54 35.55 -16.56
N MET A 28 23.27 35.55 -16.96
CA MET A 28 22.50 34.37 -17.39
C MET A 28 22.87 34.09 -18.85
N PHE A 29 23.16 32.82 -19.17
CA PHE A 29 23.46 32.37 -20.53
C PHE A 29 22.30 32.72 -21.49
N GLU A 30 22.65 33.41 -22.58
CA GLU A 30 21.79 33.67 -23.73
C GLU A 30 21.56 32.42 -24.57
N ASP A 31 20.34 32.36 -25.11
CA ASP A 31 19.92 31.77 -26.39
C ASP A 31 20.90 30.86 -27.14
N GLU A 32 20.62 29.55 -27.11
CA GLU A 32 20.77 28.71 -28.30
C GLU A 32 19.39 28.40 -28.87
N GLY A 33 18.85 29.39 -29.57
CA GLY A 33 17.57 29.34 -30.26
C GLY A 33 17.63 30.01 -31.64
N ALA A 34 18.71 29.84 -32.37
CA ALA A 34 18.77 30.26 -33.77
C ALA A 34 19.81 29.44 -34.55
N ILE A 35 19.38 28.36 -35.19
CA ILE A 35 19.84 27.85 -36.50
C ILE A 35 19.03 26.57 -36.79
N LEU A 36 18.47 26.50 -38.01
CA LEU A 36 17.46 25.57 -38.56
C LEU A 36 16.05 26.17 -38.40
N GLY A 37 15.35 26.61 -39.43
CA GLY A 37 15.42 26.30 -40.85
C GLY A 37 13.98 26.09 -41.34
N ASP A 38 13.46 27.09 -42.02
CA ASP A 38 12.09 27.29 -42.54
C ASP A 38 11.51 26.10 -43.33
N ASN A 39 10.31 25.61 -42.95
CA ASN A 39 9.24 25.10 -43.84
C ASN A 39 7.94 24.77 -43.07
N PRO A 40 6.76 24.79 -43.74
CA PRO A 40 5.50 25.31 -43.20
C PRO A 40 4.70 24.35 -42.32
N GLU A 41 3.97 24.96 -41.39
CA GLU A 41 3.08 24.36 -40.39
C GLU A 41 1.90 23.59 -41.03
N GLU A 42 1.77 22.31 -40.65
CA GLU A 42 0.49 21.61 -40.61
C GLU A 42 -0.19 22.01 -39.29
N GLU A 43 -1.19 22.90 -39.36
CA GLU A 43 -2.07 23.23 -38.24
C GLU A 43 -2.92 22.00 -37.89
N GLU A 44 -2.54 21.28 -36.81
CA GLU A 44 -3.48 20.41 -36.11
C GLU A 44 -4.48 21.30 -35.36
N GLY A 45 -5.74 21.23 -35.82
CA GLY A 45 -6.81 22.12 -35.45
C GLY A 45 -7.08 22.22 -33.94
N ASP A 46 -7.07 23.46 -33.47
CA ASP A 46 -7.69 23.87 -32.21
C ASP A 46 -9.16 23.47 -32.21
N GLY A 47 -9.58 22.72 -31.18
CA GLY A 47 -10.98 22.39 -30.96
C GLY A 47 -11.79 23.67 -30.73
N GLU A 48 -12.81 23.89 -31.55
CA GLU A 48 -13.71 25.04 -31.43
C GLU A 48 -14.50 24.96 -30.11
N GLU A 49 -14.33 25.97 -29.26
CA GLU A 49 -15.07 26.11 -27.99
C GLU A 49 -16.56 26.44 -28.27
N LEU A 50 -17.39 25.41 -28.29
CA LEU A 50 -18.84 25.44 -28.61
C LEU A 50 -19.75 26.28 -27.67
N PHE A 51 -19.22 26.94 -26.64
CA PHE A 51 -20.02 27.61 -25.61
C PHE A 51 -19.50 29.00 -25.21
N ASN A 52 -19.05 29.79 -26.19
CA ASN A 52 -18.71 31.19 -25.98
C ASN A 52 -19.79 32.14 -26.52
N ASP A 53 -19.67 33.43 -26.19
CA ASP A 53 -20.59 34.53 -26.54
C ASP A 53 -20.75 34.79 -28.06
N ASN A 54 -20.13 33.98 -28.93
CA ASN A 54 -20.22 34.06 -30.39
C ASN A 54 -21.33 33.18 -31.00
N MET A 55 -22.13 32.48 -30.19
CA MET A 55 -23.24 31.61 -30.66
C MET A 55 -24.27 32.35 -31.54
N GLU A 56 -24.44 33.66 -31.36
CA GLU A 56 -25.33 34.48 -32.20
C GLU A 56 -24.80 34.72 -33.63
N ALA A 57 -23.53 34.41 -33.91
CA ALA A 57 -22.94 34.57 -35.24
C ALA A 57 -23.27 33.42 -36.21
N ASP A 58 -23.61 32.23 -35.70
CA ASP A 58 -23.94 31.03 -36.49
C ASP A 58 -25.35 31.09 -37.10
N TYR A 59 -26.23 31.92 -36.54
CA TYR A 59 -27.61 32.11 -37.02
C TYR A 59 -27.74 33.15 -38.14
N ARG A 60 -26.64 33.47 -38.84
CA ARG A 60 -26.69 34.39 -40.00
C ARG A 60 -27.23 33.63 -41.22
N PRO A 61 -28.35 34.08 -41.83
CA PRO A 61 -28.88 33.43 -43.04
C PRO A 61 -27.83 33.53 -44.15
N MET A 62 -27.53 32.39 -44.80
CA MET A 62 -26.58 32.28 -45.90
C MET A 62 -27.37 32.12 -47.21
N PRO A 63 -27.59 33.20 -47.98
CA PRO A 63 -28.50 33.17 -49.14
C PRO A 63 -28.08 32.25 -50.29
N ALA A 64 -26.84 31.72 -50.25
CA ALA A 64 -26.29 30.80 -51.24
C ALA A 64 -26.55 29.32 -50.91
N LEU A 65 -26.77 28.98 -49.62
CA LEU A 65 -27.05 27.62 -49.13
C LEU A 65 -28.53 27.43 -48.76
N ASP A 66 -29.23 28.52 -48.40
CA ASP A 66 -30.68 28.54 -48.12
C ASP A 66 -31.53 28.63 -49.41
N ARG A 67 -31.16 27.88 -50.46
CA ARG A 67 -32.01 27.65 -51.63
C ARG A 67 -32.11 26.15 -51.84
N TYR A 68 -33.33 25.63 -51.79
CA TYR A 68 -33.60 24.25 -52.18
C TYR A 68 -33.25 24.07 -53.66
N ASP A 69 -32.61 22.96 -53.99
CA ASP A 69 -32.33 22.59 -55.37
C ASP A 69 -33.65 22.21 -56.05
N ALA A 70 -34.00 22.89 -57.13
CA ALA A 70 -35.33 22.80 -57.72
C ALA A 70 -35.60 21.44 -58.40
N GLU A 71 -34.57 20.64 -58.64
CA GLU A 71 -34.69 19.30 -59.24
C GLU A 71 -35.05 18.21 -58.21
N ASP A 72 -34.87 18.46 -56.92
CA ASP A 72 -35.16 17.51 -55.82
C ASP A 72 -36.47 17.84 -55.07
N LEU A 73 -37.24 18.82 -55.55
CA LEU A 73 -38.57 19.14 -55.02
C LEU A 73 -39.63 18.30 -55.75
N ASP A 74 -40.23 17.36 -55.01
CA ASP A 74 -41.38 16.59 -55.46
C ASP A 74 -42.65 17.48 -55.38
N ASP A 75 -42.98 18.15 -56.48
CA ASP A 75 -44.12 19.08 -56.61
C ASP A 75 -45.44 18.36 -56.98
N ASP A 76 -45.53 17.03 -56.87
CA ASP A 76 -46.74 16.27 -57.15
C ASP A 76 -47.75 16.33 -55.98
N ASP A 77 -49.00 16.73 -56.27
CA ASP A 77 -50.12 16.71 -55.32
C ASP A 77 -50.60 15.26 -55.09
N TYR A 78 -50.25 14.67 -53.95
CA TYR A 78 -50.73 13.33 -53.56
C TYR A 78 -52.05 13.40 -52.79
N ASP A 79 -53.02 12.58 -53.19
CA ASP A 79 -54.24 12.35 -52.41
C ASP A 79 -53.89 11.77 -51.02
N PRO A 80 -54.64 12.11 -49.95
CA PRO A 80 -54.35 11.60 -48.61
C PRO A 80 -54.48 10.07 -48.57
N MET A 81 -53.34 9.38 -48.38
CA MET A 81 -53.29 7.92 -48.22
C MET A 81 -54.18 7.45 -47.07
N SER A 82 -54.86 6.32 -47.27
CA SER A 82 -55.64 5.69 -46.21
C SER A 82 -54.72 5.23 -45.07
N VAL A 83 -55.28 5.11 -43.86
CA VAL A 83 -54.53 4.67 -42.68
C VAL A 83 -53.90 3.28 -42.89
N GLN A 84 -54.54 2.41 -43.68
CA GLN A 84 -54.01 1.08 -43.98
C GLN A 84 -52.81 1.13 -44.93
N ASP A 85 -52.87 1.99 -45.94
CA ASP A 85 -51.77 2.14 -46.92
C ASP A 85 -50.55 2.76 -46.26
N ARG A 86 -50.75 3.70 -45.32
CA ARG A 86 -49.68 4.33 -44.55
C ARG A 86 -48.93 3.32 -43.67
N VAL A 87 -49.66 2.42 -43.01
CA VAL A 87 -49.07 1.35 -42.18
C VAL A 87 -48.31 0.34 -43.04
N ALA A 88 -48.82 0.02 -44.23
CA ALA A 88 -48.14 -0.88 -45.17
C ALA A 88 -46.82 -0.27 -45.68
N ALA A 89 -46.81 1.02 -46.04
CA ALA A 89 -45.61 1.73 -46.45
C ALA A 89 -44.55 1.81 -45.32
N GLU A 90 -44.99 2.05 -44.08
CA GLU A 90 -44.10 2.09 -42.92
C GLU A 90 -43.49 0.71 -42.59
N GLN A 91 -44.26 -0.37 -42.78
CA GLN A 91 -43.75 -1.74 -42.64
C GLN A 91 -42.72 -2.09 -43.73
N GLU A 92 -42.95 -1.64 -44.96
CA GLU A 92 -42.05 -1.88 -46.07
C GLU A 92 -40.72 -1.13 -45.89
N LEU A 93 -40.77 0.13 -45.45
CA LEU A 93 -39.57 0.90 -45.10
C LEU A 93 -38.79 0.26 -43.93
N ARG A 94 -39.48 -0.17 -42.86
CA ARG A 94 -38.82 -0.88 -41.74
C ARG A 94 -38.19 -2.19 -42.17
N ARG A 95 -38.78 -2.91 -43.14
CA ARG A 95 -38.21 -4.14 -43.69
C ARG A 95 -36.91 -3.82 -44.42
N ARG A 96 -36.91 -2.80 -45.27
CA ARG A 96 -35.73 -2.36 -46.02
C ARG A 96 -34.62 -1.85 -45.11
N ASP A 97 -34.94 -1.02 -44.11
CA ASP A 97 -33.97 -0.50 -43.13
C ASP A 97 -33.33 -1.63 -42.30
N ARG A 98 -34.11 -2.68 -42.00
CA ARG A 98 -33.62 -3.88 -41.30
C ARG A 98 -32.70 -4.73 -42.19
N GLU A 99 -33.01 -4.84 -43.48
CA GLU A 99 -32.15 -5.53 -44.46
C GLU A 99 -30.84 -4.76 -44.73
N GLU A 100 -30.89 -3.43 -44.72
CA GLU A 100 -29.72 -2.56 -44.89
C GLU A 100 -28.95 -2.30 -43.58
N GLY A 101 -29.37 -2.89 -42.46
CA GLY A 101 -28.68 -2.81 -41.16
C GLY A 101 -28.69 -1.42 -40.51
N ARG A 102 -29.50 -0.49 -41.01
CA ARG A 102 -29.60 0.89 -40.51
C ARG A 102 -30.61 0.96 -39.38
N THR A 103 -30.17 0.67 -38.16
CA THR A 103 -31.01 0.89 -36.97
C THR A 103 -30.91 2.36 -36.57
N ARG A 104 -31.87 3.19 -37.00
CA ARG A 104 -31.99 4.57 -36.50
C ARG A 104 -32.53 4.52 -35.08
N ARG A 105 -31.78 5.08 -34.13
CA ARG A 105 -32.17 5.26 -32.73
C ARG A 105 -33.22 6.36 -32.71
N ASP A 106 -34.49 6.01 -32.54
CA ASP A 106 -35.59 6.98 -32.53
C ASP A 106 -35.69 7.63 -31.14
N ASP A 107 -35.58 8.95 -31.11
CA ASP A 107 -35.27 9.80 -29.95
C ASP A 107 -36.53 10.13 -29.11
N ARG A 108 -37.39 9.14 -28.87
CA ARG A 108 -38.72 9.36 -28.28
C ARG A 108 -39.04 8.54 -27.03
N ASP A 109 -38.04 7.87 -26.45
CA ASP A 109 -38.22 6.99 -25.29
C ASP A 109 -37.58 7.52 -23.99
N LEU A 110 -37.34 8.84 -23.92
CA LEU A 110 -36.97 9.53 -22.69
C LEU A 110 -38.20 10.23 -22.11
N LEU A 111 -39.09 9.49 -21.43
CA LEU A 111 -39.89 9.98 -20.28
C LEU A 111 -40.90 8.92 -19.81
N TYR A 112 -40.81 8.62 -18.51
CA TYR A 112 -41.64 7.75 -17.65
C TYR A 112 -41.19 6.30 -17.47
N ASP A 113 -40.49 6.13 -16.35
CA ASP A 113 -40.31 4.94 -15.53
C ASP A 113 -41.67 4.39 -15.11
N GLU A 114 -42.09 3.28 -15.71
CA GLU A 114 -43.02 2.31 -15.13
C GLU A 114 -42.55 0.92 -15.56
N SER A 115 -42.04 0.18 -14.57
CA SER A 115 -42.14 -1.27 -14.41
C SER A 115 -42.57 -2.07 -15.65
N ASP A 116 -41.64 -2.85 -16.20
CA ASP A 116 -41.77 -4.31 -16.39
C ASP A 116 -40.52 -4.80 -17.13
N GLU A 117 -39.84 -5.81 -16.60
CA GLU A 117 -40.04 -7.19 -17.03
C GLU A 117 -40.08 -7.38 -18.55
N GLU A 118 -39.21 -8.28 -19.00
CA GLU A 118 -39.37 -9.09 -20.21
C GLU A 118 -38.71 -8.58 -21.51
N SER A 119 -37.45 -8.97 -21.70
CA SER A 119 -37.04 -9.57 -22.98
C SER A 119 -35.92 -10.58 -22.80
N THR A 120 -36.25 -11.85 -22.86
CA THR A 120 -35.47 -12.82 -23.66
C THR A 120 -36.40 -13.93 -24.13
N GLY A 121 -36.45 -14.11 -25.45
CA GLY A 121 -37.17 -15.21 -26.07
C GLY A 121 -36.53 -16.57 -25.74
N ALA A 122 -37.26 -17.41 -25.01
CA ALA A 122 -37.13 -18.88 -24.96
C ALA A 122 -38.51 -19.50 -24.58
N PRO A 123 -38.76 -20.80 -24.85
CA PRO A 123 -39.95 -21.27 -25.58
C PRO A 123 -41.25 -21.32 -24.77
N ARG A 124 -42.36 -21.11 -25.50
CA ARG A 124 -43.79 -21.24 -25.12
C ARG A 124 -44.20 -22.51 -24.34
N ALA A 125 -43.32 -23.50 -24.17
CA ALA A 125 -43.56 -24.70 -23.39
C ALA A 125 -43.40 -24.50 -21.86
N LYS A 126 -42.58 -23.54 -21.40
CA LYS A 126 -42.32 -23.32 -19.97
C LYS A 126 -43.47 -22.59 -19.25
N ARG A 127 -44.12 -21.64 -19.93
CA ARG A 127 -45.28 -20.89 -19.40
C ARG A 127 -46.50 -21.78 -19.10
N ARG A 128 -46.70 -22.87 -19.85
CA ARG A 128 -47.82 -23.80 -19.61
C ARG A 128 -47.61 -24.67 -18.37
N ARG A 129 -46.36 -25.06 -18.09
CA ARG A 129 -46.00 -25.86 -16.88
C ARG A 129 -45.97 -25.02 -15.60
N ALA A 130 -45.62 -23.74 -15.69
CA ALA A 130 -45.66 -22.82 -14.55
C ALA A 130 -47.10 -22.53 -14.09
N ALA A 131 -48.03 -22.36 -15.04
CA ALA A 131 -49.45 -22.20 -14.73
C ALA A 131 -50.09 -23.46 -14.10
N GLU A 132 -49.66 -24.66 -14.51
CA GLU A 132 -50.11 -25.92 -13.90
C GLU A 132 -49.55 -26.12 -12.48
N LYS A 133 -48.30 -25.69 -12.21
CA LYS A 133 -47.68 -25.78 -10.88
C LYS A 133 -48.26 -24.77 -9.88
N ALA A 134 -48.63 -23.57 -10.33
CA ALA A 134 -49.27 -22.56 -9.48
C ALA A 134 -50.68 -22.98 -8.99
N ALA A 135 -51.34 -23.92 -9.69
CA ALA A 135 -52.62 -24.48 -9.26
C ALA A 135 -52.50 -25.55 -8.15
N MET A 136 -51.31 -26.14 -7.95
CA MET A 136 -51.01 -27.08 -6.88
C MET A 136 -50.25 -26.33 -5.77
N GLY A 137 -50.99 -25.68 -4.85
CA GLY A 137 -50.46 -24.87 -3.75
C GLY A 137 -49.46 -25.60 -2.85
N THR A 138 -48.19 -25.62 -3.26
CA THR A 138 -47.06 -26.16 -2.52
C THR A 138 -46.08 -25.00 -2.36
N GLU A 139 -46.11 -24.36 -1.19
CA GLU A 139 -45.11 -23.37 -0.79
C GLU A 139 -43.81 -24.10 -0.43
N GLU A 140 -42.95 -24.33 -1.42
CA GLU A 140 -41.52 -24.47 -1.16
C GLU A 140 -40.90 -23.08 -1.32
N GLN A 141 -40.20 -22.63 -0.27
CA GLN A 141 -39.41 -21.42 -0.27
C GLN A 141 -38.52 -21.41 -1.52
N VAL A 142 -38.72 -20.41 -2.38
CA VAL A 142 -37.82 -20.11 -3.49
C VAL A 142 -36.55 -19.54 -2.88
N GLU A 143 -35.68 -20.43 -2.42
CA GLU A 143 -34.25 -20.16 -2.43
C GLU A 143 -33.92 -20.01 -3.91
N GLU A 144 -33.72 -18.77 -4.37
CA GLU A 144 -33.32 -18.48 -5.74
C GLU A 144 -32.18 -19.42 -6.09
N GLY A 145 -32.43 -20.34 -7.02
CA GLY A 145 -31.43 -21.28 -7.48
C GLY A 145 -30.30 -20.50 -8.12
N ILE A 146 -29.26 -20.21 -7.34
CA ILE A 146 -28.00 -19.68 -7.85
C ILE A 146 -27.46 -20.78 -8.76
N GLU A 147 -27.68 -20.63 -10.07
CA GLU A 147 -27.04 -21.48 -11.05
C GLU A 147 -25.52 -21.39 -10.80
N SER A 148 -24.90 -22.52 -10.47
CA SER A 148 -23.46 -22.60 -10.31
C SER A 148 -22.82 -22.17 -11.62
N ILE A 149 -22.19 -20.99 -11.62
CA ILE A 149 -21.45 -20.51 -12.79
C ILE A 149 -20.22 -21.41 -12.90
N GLU A 150 -20.27 -22.40 -13.79
CA GLU A 150 -19.16 -23.35 -13.99
C GLU A 150 -17.88 -22.62 -14.47
N ASN A 151 -18.05 -21.55 -15.27
CA ASN A 151 -16.96 -20.74 -15.80
C ASN A 151 -16.91 -19.36 -15.14
N LEU A 152 -16.19 -19.28 -14.02
CA LEU A 152 -15.88 -18.00 -13.35
C LEU A 152 -14.97 -17.07 -14.19
N GLU A 153 -14.36 -17.62 -15.25
CA GLU A 153 -13.43 -16.95 -16.16
C GLU A 153 -14.11 -15.99 -17.16
N ASP A 154 -15.40 -16.22 -17.47
CA ASP A 154 -16.15 -15.33 -18.33
C ASP A 154 -16.70 -14.17 -17.50
N THR A 155 -15.97 -13.06 -17.47
CA THR A 155 -16.38 -11.85 -16.75
C THR A 155 -17.56 -11.13 -17.40
N LYS A 156 -18.13 -11.65 -18.50
CA LYS A 156 -19.29 -11.09 -19.21
C LYS A 156 -19.17 -9.58 -19.53
N GLY A 157 -17.93 -9.08 -19.65
CA GLY A 157 -17.62 -7.67 -19.90
C GLY A 157 -17.65 -6.74 -18.67
N TYR A 158 -17.89 -7.26 -17.47
CA TYR A 158 -17.81 -6.48 -16.24
C TYR A 158 -16.37 -6.30 -15.77
N THR A 159 -16.12 -5.22 -15.03
CA THR A 159 -14.84 -5.08 -14.33
C THR A 159 -14.70 -6.17 -13.26
N THR A 160 -13.49 -6.66 -13.01
CA THR A 160 -13.25 -7.73 -12.02
C THR A 160 -13.83 -7.36 -10.65
N LYS A 161 -13.78 -6.07 -10.27
CA LYS A 161 -14.34 -5.57 -9.01
C LYS A 161 -15.87 -5.74 -8.93
N GLU A 162 -16.59 -5.39 -9.99
CA GLU A 162 -18.04 -5.51 -10.06
C GLU A 162 -18.45 -6.98 -10.15
N TRP A 163 -17.74 -7.76 -10.96
CA TRP A 163 -17.98 -9.19 -11.14
C TRP A 163 -17.92 -9.95 -9.81
N VAL A 164 -16.87 -9.71 -9.02
CA VAL A 164 -16.68 -10.34 -7.71
C VAL A 164 -17.73 -9.90 -6.68
N SER A 165 -18.32 -8.71 -6.87
CA SER A 165 -19.35 -8.19 -5.97
C SER A 165 -20.74 -8.80 -6.24
N MET A 166 -20.97 -9.37 -7.43
CA MET A 166 -22.24 -10.02 -7.77
C MET A 166 -22.46 -11.29 -6.95
N LEU A 167 -23.71 -11.57 -6.58
CA LEU A 167 -24.06 -12.69 -5.69
C LEU A 167 -23.65 -14.07 -6.24
N GLY A 168 -23.84 -14.30 -7.55
CA GLY A 168 -23.48 -15.57 -8.19
C GLY A 168 -21.98 -15.87 -8.11
N PRO A 169 -21.11 -15.03 -8.71
CA PRO A 169 -19.65 -15.18 -8.60
C PRO A 169 -19.16 -15.19 -7.16
N ARG A 170 -19.66 -14.30 -6.28
CA ARG A 170 -19.28 -14.24 -4.87
C ARG A 170 -19.46 -15.58 -4.16
N THR A 171 -20.61 -16.22 -4.37
CA THR A 171 -20.93 -17.51 -3.75
C THR A 171 -20.03 -18.62 -4.28
N GLU A 172 -19.76 -18.63 -5.59
CA GLU A 172 -18.85 -19.59 -6.21
C GLU A 172 -17.40 -19.43 -5.72
N ILE A 173 -16.91 -18.19 -5.62
CA ILE A 173 -15.61 -17.85 -5.03
C ILE A 173 -15.51 -18.37 -3.59
N ALA A 174 -16.55 -18.16 -2.79
CA ALA A 174 -16.60 -18.64 -1.41
C ALA A 174 -16.54 -20.18 -1.35
N ASN A 175 -17.27 -20.87 -2.21
CA ASN A 175 -17.24 -22.34 -2.32
C ASN A 175 -15.86 -22.87 -2.72
N ARG A 176 -15.19 -22.23 -3.68
CA ARG A 176 -13.83 -22.59 -4.09
C ARG A 176 -12.81 -22.37 -2.99
N PHE A 177 -12.86 -21.25 -2.27
CA PHE A 177 -12.01 -21.04 -1.10
C PHE A 177 -12.25 -22.09 -0.01
N LYS A 178 -13.51 -22.47 0.22
CA LYS A 178 -13.87 -23.51 1.19
C LYS A 178 -13.32 -24.88 0.80
N ASN A 179 -13.41 -25.22 -0.48
CA ASN A 179 -12.84 -26.45 -1.04
C ASN A 179 -11.31 -26.43 -0.95
N PHE A 180 -10.68 -25.30 -1.26
CA PHE A 180 -9.23 -25.12 -1.14
C PHE A 180 -8.73 -25.39 0.28
N LEU A 181 -9.33 -24.74 1.29
CA LEU A 181 -8.92 -24.91 2.69
C LEU A 181 -9.11 -26.34 3.23
N ARG A 182 -10.08 -27.09 2.68
CA ARG A 182 -10.37 -28.47 3.10
C ARG A 182 -9.56 -29.53 2.36
N THR A 183 -9.30 -29.34 1.07
CA THR A 183 -8.73 -30.38 0.19
C THR A 183 -7.22 -30.27 0.04
N TYR A 184 -6.62 -29.12 0.34
CA TYR A 184 -5.19 -28.93 0.13
C TYR A 184 -4.35 -29.85 1.03
N THR A 185 -3.52 -30.65 0.38
CA THR A 185 -2.56 -31.57 1.00
C THR A 185 -1.15 -31.22 0.53
N ASN A 186 -0.19 -31.29 1.45
CA ASN A 186 1.24 -31.14 1.13
C ASN A 186 1.77 -32.40 0.41
N SER A 187 2.99 -32.35 -0.12
CA SER A 187 3.73 -33.48 -0.69
C SER A 187 3.86 -34.68 0.27
N LYS A 188 3.67 -34.46 1.58
CA LYS A 188 3.67 -35.48 2.64
C LYS A 188 2.27 -36.03 2.99
N GLY A 189 1.22 -35.64 2.27
CA GLY A 189 -0.16 -36.11 2.47
C GLY A 189 -0.90 -35.52 3.68
N GLN A 190 -0.33 -34.51 4.35
CA GLN A 190 -0.94 -33.83 5.49
C GLN A 190 -1.71 -32.57 5.05
N PHE A 191 -2.86 -32.32 5.69
CA PHE A 191 -3.69 -31.13 5.45
C PHE A 191 -3.11 -29.90 6.17
N VAL A 192 -2.36 -29.07 5.43
CA VAL A 192 -1.61 -27.93 6.00
C VAL A 192 -2.54 -26.91 6.64
N TYR A 193 -3.60 -26.48 5.95
CA TYR A 193 -4.48 -25.43 6.45
C TYR A 193 -5.34 -25.88 7.63
N LYS A 194 -5.75 -27.15 7.67
CA LYS A 194 -6.47 -27.71 8.82
C LYS A 194 -5.61 -27.68 10.08
N GLU A 195 -4.32 -28.03 9.95
CA GLU A 195 -3.39 -27.97 11.08
C GLU A 195 -3.04 -26.53 11.46
N ARG A 196 -2.85 -25.63 10.48
CA ARG A 196 -2.63 -24.19 10.75
C ARG A 196 -3.81 -23.56 11.49
N ILE A 197 -5.04 -23.83 11.05
CA ILE A 197 -6.26 -23.35 11.72
C ILE A 197 -6.32 -23.88 13.16
N ARG A 198 -6.00 -25.17 13.37
CA ARG A 198 -5.94 -25.74 14.71
C ARG A 198 -4.91 -25.04 15.60
N ARG A 199 -3.68 -24.83 15.11
CA ARG A 199 -2.63 -24.12 15.85
C ARG A 199 -3.03 -22.67 16.15
N MET A 200 -3.70 -22.01 15.20
CA MET A 200 -4.24 -20.66 15.38
C MET A 200 -5.24 -20.64 16.55
N CYS A 201 -6.19 -21.57 16.58
CA CYS A 201 -7.16 -21.68 17.67
C CYS A 201 -6.51 -22.03 19.01
N GLU A 202 -5.49 -22.91 19.02
CA GLU A 202 -4.74 -23.26 20.24
C GLU A 202 -4.00 -22.05 20.84
N HIS A 203 -3.50 -21.15 20.00
CA HIS A 203 -2.84 -19.92 20.41
C HIS A 203 -3.77 -18.71 20.57
N ASN A 204 -5.10 -18.88 20.37
CA ASN A 204 -6.10 -17.79 20.37
C ASN A 204 -5.74 -16.64 19.42
N GLN A 205 -5.17 -16.95 18.25
CA GLN A 205 -4.83 -15.95 17.24
C GLN A 205 -6.04 -15.70 16.32
N ALA A 206 -6.25 -14.46 15.90
CA ALA A 206 -7.32 -14.09 14.98
C ALA A 206 -6.90 -14.18 13.50
N SER A 207 -5.67 -14.58 13.20
CA SER A 207 -5.14 -14.57 11.85
C SER A 207 -4.29 -15.80 11.55
N PHE A 208 -4.36 -16.24 10.30
CA PHE A 208 -3.47 -17.27 9.76
C PHE A 208 -3.04 -16.88 8.35
N HIS A 209 -1.91 -17.43 7.91
CA HIS A 209 -1.32 -17.09 6.62
C HIS A 209 -1.54 -18.18 5.56
N VAL A 210 -1.77 -17.72 4.33
CA VAL A 210 -1.98 -18.50 3.13
C VAL A 210 -0.93 -18.10 2.11
N GLU A 211 -0.15 -19.08 1.67
CA GLU A 211 0.85 -18.92 0.62
C GLU A 211 0.18 -18.73 -0.74
N PHE A 212 0.51 -17.66 -1.43
CA PHE A 212 -0.04 -17.35 -2.75
C PHE A 212 0.33 -18.40 -3.80
N ASP A 213 1.56 -18.92 -3.76
CA ASP A 213 2.02 -19.98 -4.67
C ASP A 213 1.15 -21.24 -4.60
N VAL A 214 0.66 -21.57 -3.39
CA VAL A 214 -0.21 -22.72 -3.17
C VAL A 214 -1.59 -22.47 -3.77
N LEU A 215 -2.12 -21.25 -3.60
CA LEU A 215 -3.38 -20.84 -4.21
C LEU A 215 -3.28 -20.91 -5.73
N ALA A 216 -2.22 -20.35 -6.32
CA ALA A 216 -1.99 -20.34 -7.77
C ALA A 216 -1.88 -21.74 -8.39
N ARG A 217 -1.32 -22.72 -7.66
CA ARG A 217 -1.22 -24.11 -8.15
C ARG A 217 -2.56 -24.86 -8.16
N ARG A 218 -3.47 -24.51 -7.26
CA ARG A 218 -4.77 -25.20 -7.12
C ARG A 218 -5.87 -24.49 -7.90
N GLU A 219 -6.00 -23.18 -7.68
CA GLU A 219 -7.05 -22.33 -8.23
C GLU A 219 -6.41 -21.10 -8.89
N GLN A 220 -6.10 -21.24 -10.17
CA GLN A 220 -5.46 -20.17 -10.97
C GLN A 220 -6.35 -18.94 -11.10
N VAL A 221 -7.67 -19.15 -11.23
CA VAL A 221 -8.66 -18.07 -11.40
C VAL A 221 -8.69 -17.15 -10.17
N LEU A 222 -8.70 -17.73 -8.96
CA LEU A 222 -8.68 -16.94 -7.72
C LEU A 222 -7.36 -16.19 -7.56
N ALA A 223 -6.24 -16.81 -7.96
CA ALA A 223 -4.93 -16.15 -7.95
C ALA A 223 -4.85 -14.98 -8.94
N TYR A 224 -5.62 -15.00 -10.04
CA TYR A 224 -5.74 -13.86 -10.96
C TYR A 224 -6.60 -12.72 -10.39
N PHE A 225 -7.73 -13.03 -9.76
CA PHE A 225 -8.62 -11.99 -9.20
C PHE A 225 -8.09 -11.33 -7.93
N LEU A 226 -7.27 -12.04 -7.15
CA LEU A 226 -6.78 -11.56 -5.86
C LEU A 226 -5.95 -10.27 -5.94
N PRO A 227 -5.00 -10.10 -6.88
CA PRO A 227 -4.24 -8.85 -7.00
C PRO A 227 -5.07 -7.70 -7.58
N GLU A 228 -6.06 -7.99 -8.42
CA GLU A 228 -6.87 -6.97 -9.11
C GLU A 228 -7.96 -6.37 -8.22
N ALA A 229 -8.67 -7.21 -7.45
CA ALA A 229 -9.75 -6.79 -6.54
C ALA A 229 -9.56 -7.36 -5.12
N PRO A 230 -8.49 -6.95 -4.40
CA PRO A 230 -8.13 -7.56 -3.12
C PRO A 230 -9.13 -7.28 -1.99
N PHE A 231 -9.82 -6.12 -2.00
CA PHE A 231 -10.75 -5.77 -0.92
C PHE A 231 -11.93 -6.76 -0.84
N GLN A 232 -12.61 -6.99 -1.96
CA GLN A 232 -13.75 -7.90 -2.02
C GLN A 232 -13.29 -9.35 -1.80
N MET A 233 -12.17 -9.74 -2.41
CA MET A 233 -11.61 -11.08 -2.27
C MET A 233 -11.26 -11.43 -0.82
N LEU A 234 -10.55 -10.53 -0.13
CA LEU A 234 -10.17 -10.75 1.27
C LEU A 234 -11.40 -10.78 2.19
N GLN A 235 -12.41 -9.96 1.94
CA GLN A 235 -13.68 -10.00 2.69
C GLN A 235 -14.37 -11.36 2.55
N ILE A 236 -14.51 -11.87 1.32
CA ILE A 236 -15.09 -13.19 1.08
C ILE A 236 -14.24 -14.27 1.75
N PHE A 237 -12.91 -14.13 1.72
CA PHE A 237 -12.02 -15.13 2.30
C PHE A 237 -12.11 -15.16 3.83
N ASP A 238 -12.22 -14.00 4.47
CA ASP A 238 -12.42 -13.85 5.92
C ASP A 238 -13.75 -14.48 6.37
N GLU A 239 -14.83 -14.30 5.59
CA GLU A 239 -16.14 -14.94 5.83
C GLU A 239 -16.03 -16.48 5.77
N VAL A 240 -15.40 -17.01 4.71
CA VAL A 240 -15.20 -18.46 4.54
C VAL A 240 -14.32 -19.04 5.65
N ALA A 241 -13.26 -18.33 6.02
CA ALA A 241 -12.37 -18.73 7.09
C ALA A 241 -13.12 -18.82 8.43
N LYS A 242 -13.94 -17.80 8.74
CA LYS A 242 -14.78 -17.78 9.94
C LYS A 242 -15.73 -18.98 9.98
N ASP A 243 -16.43 -19.26 8.88
CA ASP A 243 -17.36 -20.40 8.80
C ASP A 243 -16.67 -21.75 9.06
N ILE A 244 -15.49 -21.95 8.48
CA ILE A 244 -14.72 -23.20 8.68
C ILE A 244 -14.25 -23.31 10.13
N VAL A 245 -13.74 -22.23 10.71
CA VAL A 245 -13.27 -22.22 12.09
C VAL A 245 -14.41 -22.53 13.05
N LEU A 246 -15.59 -21.92 12.86
CA LEU A 246 -16.77 -22.18 13.69
C LEU A 246 -17.32 -23.60 13.51
N GLN A 247 -17.21 -24.19 12.32
CA GLN A 247 -17.58 -25.60 12.10
C GLN A 247 -16.66 -26.57 12.85
N ILE A 248 -15.36 -26.28 12.92
CA ILE A 248 -14.39 -27.13 13.63
C ILE A 248 -14.45 -26.87 15.15
N PHE A 249 -14.57 -25.61 15.54
CA PHE A 249 -14.56 -25.13 16.92
C PHE A 249 -15.70 -24.13 17.17
N PRO A 250 -16.92 -24.61 17.49
CA PRO A 250 -18.06 -23.73 17.75
C PRO A 250 -17.86 -22.76 18.93
N SER A 251 -17.02 -23.13 19.90
CA SER A 251 -16.72 -22.30 21.07
C SER A 251 -15.83 -21.09 20.77
N TYR A 252 -15.21 -21.02 19.58
CA TYR A 252 -14.24 -19.98 19.24
C TYR A 252 -14.85 -18.59 19.07
N GLU A 253 -16.16 -18.51 18.80
CA GLU A 253 -16.91 -17.25 18.67
C GLU A 253 -16.80 -16.34 19.90
N ARG A 254 -16.57 -16.92 21.09
CA ARG A 254 -16.41 -16.15 22.33
C ARG A 254 -15.05 -15.47 22.48
N VAL A 255 -14.04 -15.91 21.74
CA VAL A 255 -12.67 -15.41 21.84
C VAL A 255 -12.47 -14.24 20.88
N THR A 256 -12.81 -14.45 19.61
CA THR A 256 -12.67 -13.44 18.56
C THR A 256 -13.84 -13.54 17.58
N SER A 257 -14.47 -12.41 17.26
CA SER A 257 -15.61 -12.33 16.34
C SER A 257 -15.20 -12.30 14.86
N GLU A 258 -13.96 -11.94 14.58
CA GLU A 258 -13.40 -11.73 13.24
C GLU A 258 -12.13 -12.56 13.06
N ILE A 259 -11.95 -13.11 11.86
CA ILE A 259 -10.77 -13.87 11.46
C ILE A 259 -10.25 -13.25 10.18
N HIS A 260 -8.96 -12.96 10.12
CA HIS A 260 -8.32 -12.36 8.96
C HIS A 260 -7.36 -13.31 8.29
N VAL A 261 -7.48 -13.46 6.98
CA VAL A 261 -6.56 -14.24 6.17
C VAL A 261 -5.42 -13.38 5.65
N ARG A 262 -4.19 -13.82 5.94
CA ARG A 262 -2.97 -13.11 5.61
C ARG A 262 -2.33 -13.76 4.38
N ILE A 263 -2.10 -13.01 3.31
CA ILE A 263 -1.49 -13.58 2.10
C ILE A 263 0.03 -13.46 2.22
N SER A 264 0.73 -14.59 2.17
CA SER A 264 2.19 -14.64 2.09
C SER A 264 2.65 -14.93 0.66
N ASP A 265 3.88 -14.52 0.38
CA ASP A 265 4.64 -14.95 -0.80
C ASP A 265 4.03 -14.58 -2.17
N LEU A 266 3.67 -13.31 -2.36
CA LEU A 266 3.40 -12.82 -3.72
C LEU A 266 4.68 -12.94 -4.58
N PRO A 267 4.59 -13.44 -5.82
CA PRO A 267 5.75 -13.68 -6.67
C PRO A 267 6.43 -12.39 -7.13
N LEU A 268 5.67 -11.30 -7.24
CA LEU A 268 6.19 -10.00 -7.64
C LEU A 268 6.60 -9.20 -6.40
N ILE A 269 7.89 -8.89 -6.28
CA ILE A 269 8.40 -7.94 -5.30
C ILE A 269 8.66 -6.62 -6.01
N GLU A 270 7.93 -5.59 -5.61
CA GLU A 270 8.09 -4.24 -6.13
C GLU A 270 8.98 -3.40 -5.21
N GLU A 271 9.54 -2.33 -5.78
CA GLU A 271 10.28 -1.32 -5.03
C GLU A 271 9.37 -0.12 -4.74
N LEU A 272 9.56 0.58 -3.62
CA LEU A 272 8.68 1.70 -3.28
C LEU A 272 8.68 2.81 -4.36
N ARG A 273 9.78 2.97 -5.10
CA ARG A 273 9.91 3.90 -6.22
C ARG A 273 9.15 3.49 -7.47
N THR A 274 8.84 2.22 -7.68
CA THR A 274 8.12 1.75 -8.88
C THR A 274 6.62 2.00 -8.79
N PHE A 275 6.10 2.29 -7.60
CA PHE A 275 4.69 2.62 -7.41
C PHE A 275 4.25 3.82 -8.26
N ARG A 276 3.20 3.59 -9.03
CA ARG A 276 2.56 4.52 -9.96
C ARG A 276 1.04 4.30 -9.93
N LYS A 277 0.30 5.14 -10.66
CA LYS A 277 -1.16 5.05 -10.79
C LYS A 277 -1.69 3.66 -11.18
N LEU A 278 -0.90 2.85 -11.89
CA LEU A 278 -1.28 1.49 -12.29
C LEU A 278 -1.58 0.58 -11.09
N HIS A 279 -0.87 0.77 -9.98
CA HIS A 279 -0.95 -0.09 -8.80
C HIS A 279 -2.08 0.33 -7.84
N LEU A 280 -2.87 1.36 -8.19
CA LEU A 280 -3.94 1.86 -7.33
C LEU A 280 -5.01 0.79 -7.13
N ASN A 281 -5.35 0.57 -5.86
CA ASN A 281 -6.30 -0.43 -5.38
C ASN A 281 -5.92 -1.89 -5.66
N GLN A 282 -4.66 -2.15 -6.02
CA GLN A 282 -4.14 -3.49 -6.26
C GLN A 282 -3.35 -4.02 -5.06
N LEU A 283 -3.22 -5.34 -4.97
CA LEU A 283 -2.39 -5.99 -3.97
C LEU A 283 -0.92 -5.93 -4.40
N VAL A 284 -0.10 -5.33 -3.56
CA VAL A 284 1.33 -5.12 -3.81
C VAL A 284 2.16 -5.75 -2.70
N ARG A 285 3.33 -6.26 -3.07
CA ARG A 285 4.35 -6.73 -2.12
C ARG A 285 5.60 -5.89 -2.27
N THR A 286 6.09 -5.37 -1.15
CA THR A 286 7.26 -4.49 -1.11
C THR A 286 8.12 -4.77 0.09
N VAL A 287 9.41 -4.47 -0.06
CA VAL A 287 10.39 -4.62 1.00
C VAL A 287 10.96 -3.25 1.34
N GLY A 288 11.14 -3.00 2.63
CA GLY A 288 11.76 -1.77 3.10
C GLY A 288 12.06 -1.79 4.58
N VAL A 289 12.72 -0.74 5.05
CA VAL A 289 13.05 -0.53 6.46
C VAL A 289 12.04 0.42 7.08
N ILE A 290 11.59 0.11 8.29
CA ILE A 290 10.69 0.98 9.02
C ILE A 290 11.47 2.12 9.68
N THR A 291 11.08 3.36 9.41
CA THR A 291 11.78 4.54 9.95
C THR A 291 11.11 5.11 11.16
N ALA A 292 9.78 5.18 11.13
CA ALA A 292 8.96 5.81 12.15
C ALA A 292 7.69 5.00 12.36
N THR A 293 7.26 4.91 13.62
CA THR A 293 6.04 4.24 14.04
C THR A 293 5.27 5.15 14.98
N THR A 294 3.96 5.23 14.83
CA THR A 294 3.10 5.83 15.87
C THR A 294 2.88 4.84 17.00
N GLY A 295 2.40 5.33 18.14
CA GLY A 295 1.79 4.47 19.15
C GLY A 295 0.55 3.77 18.60
N VAL A 296 0.10 2.72 19.31
CA VAL A 296 -1.14 2.01 18.99
C VAL A 296 -2.31 2.86 19.48
N LEU A 297 -3.20 3.23 18.56
CA LEU A 297 -4.39 4.04 18.83
C LEU A 297 -5.64 3.22 18.53
N PRO A 298 -6.72 3.34 19.33
CA PRO A 298 -8.00 2.73 18.98
C PRO A 298 -8.70 3.55 17.89
N GLN A 299 -9.07 2.90 16.79
CA GLN A 299 -9.91 3.43 15.72
C GLN A 299 -11.31 2.84 15.81
N LEU A 300 -12.32 3.64 15.50
CA LEU A 300 -13.71 3.17 15.39
C LEU A 300 -13.86 2.24 14.17
N SER A 301 -14.41 1.04 14.38
CA SER A 301 -14.76 0.08 13.32
C SER A 301 -16.25 0.16 13.00
N VAL A 302 -17.08 0.01 14.03
CA VAL A 302 -18.54 0.16 13.95
C VAL A 302 -18.96 1.27 14.88
N VAL A 303 -19.55 2.31 14.29
CA VAL A 303 -20.04 3.49 15.00
C VAL A 303 -21.55 3.39 15.17
N LYS A 304 -22.02 3.63 16.39
CA LYS A 304 -23.42 3.89 16.71
C LYS A 304 -23.50 5.30 17.26
N TYR A 305 -24.58 5.98 16.92
CA TYR A 305 -24.82 7.34 17.35
C TYR A 305 -26.09 7.39 18.19
N ASP A 306 -26.11 8.25 19.20
CA ASP A 306 -27.32 8.55 19.96
C ASP A 306 -27.92 9.86 19.46
N CYS A 307 -29.23 9.85 19.20
CA CYS A 307 -29.96 11.05 18.86
C CYS A 307 -30.25 11.88 20.12
N ASN A 308 -29.74 13.10 20.20
CA ASN A 308 -29.96 13.98 21.36
C ASN A 308 -31.43 14.40 21.58
N ARG A 309 -32.30 14.29 20.57
CA ARG A 309 -33.71 14.70 20.69
C ARG A 309 -34.63 13.61 21.22
N CYS A 310 -34.44 12.36 20.79
CA CYS A 310 -35.30 11.24 21.16
C CYS A 310 -34.60 10.13 21.96
N GLY A 311 -33.26 10.17 22.08
CA GLY A 311 -32.48 9.14 22.77
C GLY A 311 -32.35 7.83 21.98
N TYR A 312 -32.80 7.80 20.72
CA TYR A 312 -32.71 6.63 19.86
C TYR A 312 -31.28 6.38 19.39
N ILE A 313 -30.86 5.11 19.42
CA ILE A 313 -29.54 4.67 18.96
C ILE A 313 -29.62 4.41 17.45
N LEU A 314 -28.96 5.25 16.67
CA LEU A 314 -28.73 5.07 15.24
C LEU A 314 -27.55 4.13 14.98
N GLY A 315 -27.66 3.39 13.88
CA GLY A 315 -26.60 2.51 13.39
C GLY A 315 -27.04 1.05 13.41
N PRO A 316 -26.12 0.11 13.11
CA PRO A 316 -24.67 0.29 13.02
C PRO A 316 -24.19 0.94 11.71
N PHE A 317 -23.24 1.87 11.79
CA PHE A 317 -22.51 2.41 10.65
C PHE A 317 -21.09 1.84 10.64
N VAL A 318 -20.68 1.25 9.51
CA VAL A 318 -19.30 0.79 9.33
C VAL A 318 -18.43 1.96 8.89
N GLN A 319 -17.35 2.19 9.63
CA GLN A 319 -16.44 3.30 9.37
C GLN A 319 -15.32 2.82 8.43
N THR A 320 -15.35 3.29 7.18
CA THR A 320 -14.21 3.13 6.28
C THR A 320 -13.12 4.12 6.65
N GLN A 321 -11.86 3.78 6.34
CA GLN A 321 -10.70 4.57 6.78
C GLN A 321 -10.68 6.01 6.23
N ASN A 322 -11.38 6.25 5.12
CA ASN A 322 -11.24 7.47 4.33
C ASN A 322 -12.41 8.46 4.47
N THR A 323 -13.54 8.06 5.05
CA THR A 323 -14.75 8.90 5.04
C THR A 323 -15.52 8.76 6.34
N GLU A 324 -15.58 9.82 7.14
CA GLU A 324 -16.40 9.87 8.36
C GLU A 324 -17.88 9.70 7.99
N VAL A 325 -18.50 8.60 8.41
CA VAL A 325 -19.91 8.32 8.11
C VAL A 325 -20.77 9.00 9.16
N ARG A 326 -21.36 10.14 8.80
CA ARG A 326 -22.32 10.84 9.66
C ARG A 326 -23.75 10.45 9.27
N PRO A 327 -24.62 10.08 10.22
CA PRO A 327 -26.02 9.82 9.92
C PRO A 327 -26.68 11.11 9.41
N GLY A 328 -27.51 10.98 8.38
CA GLY A 328 -28.24 12.11 7.79
C GLY A 328 -29.47 12.52 8.61
N SER A 329 -30.32 11.55 8.94
CA SER A 329 -31.56 11.79 9.68
C SER A 329 -31.86 10.66 10.67
N CYS A 330 -32.50 11.00 11.77
CA CYS A 330 -32.98 10.01 12.73
C CYS A 330 -34.24 9.30 12.22
N PRO A 331 -34.30 7.96 12.18
CA PRO A 331 -35.50 7.22 11.77
C PRO A 331 -36.74 7.56 12.58
N GLU A 332 -36.58 7.79 13.88
CA GLU A 332 -37.72 7.98 14.79
C GLU A 332 -38.25 9.42 14.84
N CYS A 333 -37.37 10.42 14.96
CA CYS A 333 -37.78 11.82 15.09
C CYS A 333 -37.56 12.67 13.83
N GLN A 334 -37.05 12.08 12.75
CA GLN A 334 -36.71 12.73 11.47
C GLN A 334 -35.81 13.98 11.59
N SER A 335 -35.23 14.21 12.77
CA SER A 335 -34.33 15.33 12.97
C SER A 335 -32.96 15.01 12.39
N ALA A 336 -32.39 15.99 11.67
CA ALA A 336 -30.99 15.99 11.27
C ALA A 336 -30.08 16.50 12.39
N GLY A 337 -30.52 16.36 13.65
CA GLY A 337 -29.91 16.99 14.82
C GLY A 337 -28.46 16.56 15.05
N PRO A 338 -27.77 17.20 16.01
CA PRO A 338 -26.44 16.74 16.39
C PRO A 338 -26.53 15.35 17.01
N PHE A 339 -25.83 14.41 16.39
CA PHE A 339 -25.70 13.03 16.84
C PHE A 339 -24.42 12.89 17.66
N MET A 340 -24.49 12.25 18.83
CA MET A 340 -23.30 11.96 19.63
C MET A 340 -22.89 10.50 19.46
N VAL A 341 -21.60 10.21 19.47
CA VAL A 341 -21.12 8.82 19.39
C VAL A 341 -21.41 8.10 20.70
N ASN A 342 -22.06 6.94 20.61
CA ASN A 342 -22.29 6.07 21.75
C ASN A 342 -20.99 5.33 22.09
N MET A 343 -20.39 5.58 23.25
CA MET A 343 -19.11 4.97 23.62
C MET A 343 -19.24 3.50 24.09
N GLU A 344 -20.44 3.05 24.46
CA GLU A 344 -20.65 1.71 25.05
C GLU A 344 -20.90 0.64 23.98
N GLN A 345 -21.66 0.98 22.94
CA GLN A 345 -22.06 0.03 21.90
C GLN A 345 -21.21 0.11 20.62
N THR A 346 -20.16 0.93 20.63
CA THR A 346 -19.24 1.07 19.49
C THR A 346 -18.11 0.06 19.58
N VAL A 347 -17.74 -0.48 18.42
CA VAL A 347 -16.65 -1.45 18.31
C VAL A 347 -15.40 -0.72 17.87
N TYR A 348 -14.35 -0.83 18.68
CA TYR A 348 -13.03 -0.29 18.38
C TYR A 348 -12.12 -1.38 17.81
N ARG A 349 -11.19 -0.97 16.96
CA ARG A 349 -10.08 -1.79 16.45
C ARG A 349 -8.75 -1.07 16.67
N ASN A 350 -7.67 -1.81 16.82
CA ASN A 350 -6.34 -1.22 16.91
C ASN A 350 -5.91 -0.64 15.56
N TYR A 351 -5.28 0.52 15.60
CA TYR A 351 -4.74 1.24 14.46
C TYR A 351 -3.32 1.69 14.78
N GLN A 352 -2.41 1.48 13.85
CA GLN A 352 -1.04 1.98 13.94
C GLN A 352 -0.57 2.42 12.57
N LYS A 353 0.09 3.58 12.52
CA LYS A 353 0.67 4.13 11.30
C LYS A 353 2.18 3.95 11.34
N VAL A 354 2.74 3.46 10.24
CA VAL A 354 4.16 3.16 10.10
C VAL A 354 4.69 3.75 8.81
N THR A 355 5.89 4.32 8.84
CA THR A 355 6.56 4.82 7.65
C THR A 355 7.61 3.80 7.20
N ILE A 356 7.44 3.29 5.98
CA ILE A 356 8.40 2.40 5.33
C ILE A 356 9.27 3.20 4.38
N GLN A 357 10.57 2.92 4.36
CA GLN A 357 11.57 3.51 3.49
C GLN A 357 12.27 2.41 2.68
N GLU A 358 12.75 2.74 1.49
CA GLU A 358 13.58 1.84 0.69
C GLU A 358 14.83 1.39 1.47
N SER A 359 15.17 0.10 1.39
CA SER A 359 16.40 -0.43 1.99
C SER A 359 17.63 0.25 1.37
N PRO A 360 18.57 0.80 2.17
CA PRO A 360 19.71 1.57 1.66
C PRO A 360 20.55 0.87 0.58
N GLY A 361 20.70 -0.46 0.68
CA GLY A 361 21.50 -1.26 -0.26
C GLY A 361 20.89 -1.42 -1.67
N ARG A 362 19.60 -1.14 -1.87
CA ARG A 362 18.93 -1.25 -3.18
C ARG A 362 18.83 0.08 -3.92
N ILE A 363 19.21 1.18 -3.28
CA ILE A 363 19.03 2.52 -3.85
C ILE A 363 20.10 2.75 -4.93
N PRO A 364 19.72 3.21 -6.14
CA PRO A 364 20.70 3.62 -7.15
C PRO A 364 21.52 4.82 -6.64
N ALA A 365 22.83 4.78 -6.86
CA ALA A 365 23.77 5.77 -6.37
C ALA A 365 23.34 7.21 -6.74
N GLY A 366 23.36 8.11 -5.75
CA GLY A 366 23.06 9.53 -5.94
C GLY A 366 21.58 9.92 -5.92
N ARG A 367 20.64 8.97 -5.69
CA ARG A 367 19.21 9.29 -5.53
C ARG A 367 18.77 9.26 -4.06
N ILE A 368 17.84 10.14 -3.73
CA ILE A 368 17.22 10.19 -2.40
C ILE A 368 16.27 8.98 -2.24
N PRO A 369 16.32 8.25 -1.11
CA PRO A 369 15.36 7.20 -0.79
C PRO A 369 13.94 7.74 -0.72
N ARG A 370 12.98 6.98 -1.25
CA ARG A 370 11.56 7.30 -1.09
C ARG A 370 10.99 6.59 0.13
N SER A 371 10.00 7.23 0.75
CA SER A 371 9.23 6.67 1.86
C SER A 371 7.75 6.70 1.55
N LYS A 372 7.01 5.73 2.09
CA LYS A 372 5.56 5.65 2.01
C LYS A 372 4.98 5.36 3.38
N GLU A 373 3.75 5.79 3.59
CA GLU A 373 3.02 5.52 4.82
C GLU A 373 2.24 4.21 4.66
N CYS A 374 2.29 3.39 5.69
CA CYS A 374 1.58 2.13 5.82
C CYS A 374 0.66 2.16 7.03
N ILE A 375 -0.53 1.59 6.89
CA ILE A 375 -1.49 1.42 7.99
C ILE A 375 -1.51 -0.06 8.38
N LEU A 376 -1.24 -0.32 9.67
CA LEU A 376 -1.39 -1.61 10.32
C LEU A 376 -2.69 -1.61 11.12
N LEU A 377 -3.46 -2.69 11.00
CA LEU A 377 -4.75 -2.86 11.68
C LEU A 377 -4.72 -4.07 12.61
N ALA A 378 -5.53 -4.01 13.67
CA ALA A 378 -5.86 -5.13 14.55
C ALA A 378 -4.63 -5.87 15.11
N ASP A 379 -4.36 -7.09 14.61
CA ASP A 379 -3.31 -8.01 15.06
C ASP A 379 -1.91 -7.71 14.48
N LEU A 380 -1.82 -6.81 13.51
CA LEU A 380 -0.57 -6.39 12.90
C LEU A 380 0.12 -5.27 13.69
N CYS A 381 -0.60 -4.61 14.60
CA CYS A 381 -0.04 -3.57 15.45
C CYS A 381 1.06 -4.14 16.37
N ASP A 382 2.07 -3.32 16.63
CA ASP A 382 3.24 -3.60 17.50
C ASP A 382 4.10 -4.81 17.08
N ARG A 383 3.95 -5.31 15.85
CA ARG A 383 4.81 -6.38 15.30
C ARG A 383 6.17 -5.89 14.82
N CYS A 384 6.30 -4.60 14.53
CA CYS A 384 7.46 -4.04 13.89
C CYS A 384 7.98 -2.82 14.66
N LYS A 385 9.31 -2.67 14.69
CA LYS A 385 9.97 -1.56 15.37
C LYS A 385 10.69 -0.67 14.36
N PRO A 386 10.94 0.62 14.70
CA PRO A 386 11.85 1.46 13.95
C PRO A 386 13.21 0.76 13.78
N GLY A 387 13.59 0.53 12.53
CA GLY A 387 14.82 -0.11 12.11
C GLY A 387 14.72 -1.56 11.66
N ASP A 388 13.54 -2.17 11.79
CA ASP A 388 13.31 -3.50 11.24
C ASP A 388 13.17 -3.43 9.72
N GLU A 389 13.81 -4.37 9.03
CA GLU A 389 13.55 -4.63 7.62
C GLU A 389 12.32 -5.55 7.50
N VAL A 390 11.33 -5.11 6.75
CA VAL A 390 10.05 -5.79 6.61
C VAL A 390 9.73 -6.12 5.17
N ASP A 391 9.11 -7.29 4.98
CA ASP A 391 8.37 -7.66 3.80
C ASP A 391 6.90 -7.37 4.05
N LEU A 392 6.34 -6.46 3.28
CA LEU A 392 4.98 -5.98 3.44
C LEU A 392 4.16 -6.33 2.20
N THR A 393 3.12 -7.12 2.40
CA THR A 393 2.04 -7.32 1.43
C THR A 393 0.85 -6.48 1.84
N GLY A 394 0.36 -5.63 0.96
CA GLY A 394 -0.72 -4.71 1.28
C GLY A 394 -1.40 -4.15 0.03
N ILE A 395 -2.48 -3.41 0.24
CA ILE A 395 -3.23 -2.79 -0.83
C ILE A 395 -2.78 -1.34 -0.95
N TYR A 396 -2.37 -0.93 -2.15
CA TYR A 396 -1.96 0.44 -2.40
C TYR A 396 -3.20 1.32 -2.66
N THR A 397 -3.58 2.15 -1.69
CA THR A 397 -4.76 3.02 -1.78
C THR A 397 -4.35 4.49 -1.88
N ASN A 398 -5.26 5.32 -2.37
CA ASN A 398 -5.18 6.76 -2.22
C ASN A 398 -6.16 7.25 -1.14
N ASN A 399 -5.88 8.43 -0.60
CA ASN A 399 -6.79 9.19 0.23
C ASN A 399 -6.82 10.63 -0.26
N TYR A 400 -8.00 11.24 -0.18
CA TYR A 400 -8.15 12.67 -0.47
C TYR A 400 -7.63 13.46 0.73
N ASP A 401 -6.64 14.31 0.48
CA ASP A 401 -6.14 15.24 1.48
C ASP A 401 -6.36 16.67 0.99
N GLY A 402 -7.15 17.43 1.75
CA GLY A 402 -7.45 18.83 1.43
C GLY A 402 -6.24 19.74 1.54
N SER A 403 -5.25 19.42 2.40
CA SER A 403 -4.06 20.27 2.55
C SER A 403 -3.14 20.24 1.33
N LEU A 404 -2.96 19.07 0.72
CA LEU A 404 -2.09 18.93 -0.45
C LEU A 404 -2.62 19.70 -1.66
N ASN A 405 -3.95 19.77 -1.80
CA ASN A 405 -4.58 20.51 -2.89
C ASN A 405 -4.32 22.03 -2.77
N THR A 406 -4.35 22.58 -1.55
CA THR A 406 -4.04 24.00 -1.32
C THR A 406 -2.57 24.34 -1.56
N GLU A 407 -1.64 23.45 -1.22
CA GLU A 407 -0.20 23.68 -1.39
C GLU A 407 0.27 23.55 -2.84
N GLN A 408 -0.30 22.60 -3.59
CA GLN A 408 0.16 22.26 -4.95
C GLN A 408 -0.66 22.93 -6.06
N GLY A 409 -1.83 23.48 -5.76
CA GLY A 409 -2.70 24.14 -6.75
C GLY A 409 -3.40 23.19 -7.73
N PHE A 410 -3.23 21.88 -7.55
CA PHE A 410 -3.88 20.81 -8.31
C PHE A 410 -4.35 19.71 -7.36
N PRO A 411 -5.42 18.95 -7.70
CA PRO A 411 -5.95 17.88 -6.84
C PRO A 411 -4.97 16.70 -6.77
N VAL A 412 -4.05 16.77 -5.80
CA VAL A 412 -3.10 15.70 -5.49
C VAL A 412 -3.66 14.84 -4.37
N PHE A 413 -3.81 13.55 -4.63
CA PHE A 413 -4.18 12.57 -3.62
C PHE A 413 -2.93 12.06 -2.90
N ALA A 414 -3.02 11.93 -1.58
CA ALA A 414 -2.01 11.20 -0.81
C ALA A 414 -2.18 9.69 -1.06
N THR A 415 -1.09 8.95 -0.88
CA THR A 415 -1.05 7.50 -1.16
C THR A 415 -0.58 6.76 0.06
N VAL A 416 -1.29 5.71 0.45
CA VAL A 416 -1.06 4.94 1.66
C VAL A 416 -1.17 3.45 1.32
N ILE A 417 -0.38 2.61 1.97
CA ILE A 417 -0.49 1.16 1.83
C ILE A 417 -1.24 0.61 3.05
N ILE A 418 -2.36 -0.08 2.82
CA ILE A 418 -3.05 -0.82 3.88
C ILE A 418 -2.42 -2.19 3.96
N ALA A 419 -1.73 -2.48 5.06
CA ALA A 419 -1.04 -3.75 5.21
C ALA A 419 -2.06 -4.90 5.38
N ASN A 420 -1.90 -5.93 4.56
CA ASN A 420 -2.57 -7.21 4.81
C ASN A 420 -1.65 -8.14 5.60
N TYR A 421 -0.39 -8.27 5.21
CA TYR A 421 0.56 -9.16 5.87
C TYR A 421 1.92 -8.49 6.00
N ILE A 422 2.53 -8.64 7.18
CA ILE A 422 3.86 -8.13 7.48
C ILE A 422 4.73 -9.26 8.00
N VAL A 423 5.93 -9.39 7.43
CA VAL A 423 6.97 -10.29 7.89
C VAL A 423 8.20 -9.45 8.20
N VAL A 424 8.64 -9.52 9.45
CA VAL A 424 9.94 -8.95 9.82
C VAL A 424 11.01 -9.91 9.30
N LYS A 425 11.91 -9.41 8.47
CA LYS A 425 13.05 -10.18 7.95
C LYS A 425 14.11 -10.30 9.04
N ASP A 426 13.84 -11.19 9.99
CA ASP A 426 14.82 -11.61 10.97
C ASP A 426 15.74 -12.69 10.38
N CYS A 427 16.99 -12.75 10.83
CA CYS A 427 17.94 -13.82 10.47
C CYS A 427 17.39 -15.23 10.77
N LYS A 428 16.43 -15.35 11.69
CA LYS A 428 15.75 -16.62 12.02
C LYS A 428 14.85 -17.12 10.89
N HIS A 429 14.14 -16.22 10.21
CA HIS A 429 13.32 -16.59 9.06
C HIS A 429 14.17 -17.08 7.88
N ILE A 430 15.40 -16.57 7.74
CA ILE A 430 16.36 -17.06 6.74
C ILE A 430 16.74 -18.51 7.03
N VAL A 431 16.99 -18.86 8.30
CA VAL A 431 17.29 -20.26 8.70
C VAL A 431 16.11 -21.17 8.42
N ASP A 432 14.89 -20.72 8.69
CA ASP A 432 13.68 -21.51 8.41
C ASP A 432 13.40 -21.69 6.90
N SER A 433 13.95 -20.82 6.04
CA SER A 433 13.84 -20.96 4.59
C SER A 433 14.85 -21.92 3.96
N LEU A 434 15.85 -22.39 4.73
CA LEU A 434 16.83 -23.34 4.23
C LEU A 434 16.18 -24.71 3.99
N THR A 435 16.49 -25.31 2.84
CA THR A 435 15.98 -26.64 2.53
C THR A 435 16.68 -27.72 3.37
N ASP A 436 16.02 -28.87 3.55
CA ASP A 436 16.63 -30.04 4.21
C ASP A 436 17.92 -30.48 3.50
N GLU A 437 18.02 -30.26 2.18
CA GLU A 437 19.22 -30.54 1.39
C GLU A 437 20.36 -29.57 1.72
N ASP A 438 20.07 -28.26 1.80
CA ASP A 438 21.05 -27.26 2.18
C ASP A 438 21.59 -27.54 3.59
N VAL A 439 20.70 -27.85 4.54
CA VAL A 439 21.09 -28.26 5.89
C VAL A 439 21.99 -29.48 5.86
N ALA A 440 21.67 -30.48 5.03
CA ALA A 440 22.52 -31.66 4.88
C ALA A 440 23.90 -31.33 4.29
N THR A 441 24.00 -30.40 3.33
CA THR A 441 25.30 -29.96 2.80
C THR A 441 26.13 -29.23 3.84
N ILE A 442 25.50 -28.36 4.64
CA ILE A 442 26.15 -27.64 5.75
C ILE A 442 26.70 -28.64 6.78
N VAL A 443 25.92 -29.67 7.14
CA VAL A 443 26.34 -30.71 8.09
C VAL A 443 27.45 -31.60 7.52
N LYS A 444 27.51 -31.80 6.20
CA LYS A 444 28.63 -32.52 5.56
C LYS A 444 29.90 -31.68 5.62
N LEU A 445 29.83 -30.40 5.26
CA LEU A 445 30.97 -29.48 5.24
C LEU A 445 31.49 -29.15 6.64
N SER A 446 30.60 -29.08 7.65
CA SER A 446 31.00 -28.76 9.03
C SER A 446 31.90 -29.82 9.66
N LYS A 447 31.91 -31.05 9.12
CA LYS A 447 32.76 -32.15 9.60
C LYS A 447 34.19 -32.09 9.02
N ASP A 448 34.45 -31.24 8.04
CA ASP A 448 35.78 -31.12 7.45
C ASP A 448 36.75 -30.44 8.42
N PRO A 449 37.91 -31.04 8.74
CA PRO A 449 38.86 -30.46 9.70
C PRO A 449 39.50 -29.15 9.21
N ARG A 450 39.44 -28.86 7.91
CA ARG A 450 40.00 -27.63 7.28
C ARG A 450 38.95 -26.54 7.04
N ILE A 451 37.75 -26.66 7.59
CA ILE A 451 36.65 -25.71 7.32
C ILE A 451 37.00 -24.26 7.71
N GLY A 452 37.74 -24.08 8.82
CA GLY A 452 38.13 -22.74 9.28
C GLY A 452 38.99 -21.99 8.27
N GLU A 453 39.98 -22.66 7.67
CA GLU A 453 40.83 -22.05 6.63
C GLU A 453 40.02 -21.74 5.36
N ARG A 454 39.09 -22.62 4.97
CA ARG A 454 38.23 -22.41 3.80
C ARG A 454 37.33 -21.18 3.98
N ILE A 455 36.79 -20.97 5.18
CA ILE A 455 35.99 -19.77 5.50
C ILE A 455 36.85 -18.51 5.38
N VAL A 456 38.06 -18.51 5.96
CA VAL A 456 38.97 -17.36 5.91
C VAL A 456 39.38 -17.03 4.47
N GLN A 457 39.64 -18.04 3.65
CA GLN A 457 39.93 -17.87 2.22
C GLN A 457 38.72 -17.37 1.42
N SER A 458 37.50 -17.71 1.86
CA SER A 458 36.27 -17.22 1.24
C SER A 458 36.01 -15.73 1.52
N ILE A 459 36.62 -15.15 2.57
CA ILE A 459 36.42 -13.74 2.93
C ILE A 459 37.39 -12.86 2.14
N ALA A 460 36.82 -11.95 1.37
CA ALA A 460 37.48 -10.97 0.52
C ALA A 460 38.56 -11.62 -0.36
N PRO A 461 38.17 -12.51 -1.29
CA PRO A 461 39.11 -13.24 -2.14
C PRO A 461 39.90 -12.33 -3.09
N SER A 462 39.38 -11.12 -3.37
CA SER A 462 40.03 -10.11 -4.19
C SER A 462 41.27 -9.47 -3.54
N ILE A 463 41.38 -9.53 -2.21
CA ILE A 463 42.50 -8.94 -1.47
C ILE A 463 43.52 -10.04 -1.19
N TYR A 464 44.73 -9.87 -1.69
CA TYR A 464 45.83 -10.80 -1.44
C TYR A 464 46.38 -10.65 0.00
N GLY A 465 46.66 -11.77 0.66
CA GLY A 465 47.20 -11.82 2.01
C GLY A 465 46.22 -11.39 3.11
N HIS A 466 46.76 -10.80 4.18
CA HIS A 466 46.03 -10.34 5.37
C HIS A 466 45.16 -11.41 6.06
N ASP A 467 45.65 -12.65 6.14
CA ASP A 467 44.90 -13.78 6.67
C ASP A 467 44.44 -13.59 8.13
N TYR A 468 45.22 -12.87 8.94
CA TYR A 468 44.84 -12.54 10.31
C TYR A 468 43.64 -11.59 10.38
N ILE A 469 43.59 -10.58 9.51
CA ILE A 469 42.48 -9.61 9.45
C ILE A 469 41.23 -10.32 8.94
N LYS A 470 41.36 -11.13 7.89
CA LYS A 470 40.27 -11.95 7.35
C LYS A 470 39.72 -12.91 8.40
N ARG A 471 40.59 -13.55 9.20
CA ARG A 471 40.18 -14.41 10.30
C ARG A 471 39.47 -13.65 11.42
N GLY A 472 39.97 -12.48 11.80
CA GLY A 472 39.31 -11.61 12.78
C GLY A 472 37.92 -11.18 12.33
N LEU A 473 37.79 -10.77 11.06
CA LEU A 473 36.53 -10.39 10.45
C LEU A 473 35.56 -11.58 10.34
N ALA A 474 36.06 -12.78 10.01
CA ALA A 474 35.27 -14.01 10.01
C ALA A 474 34.64 -14.26 11.38
N LEU A 475 35.45 -14.23 12.43
CA LEU A 475 35.00 -14.45 13.80
C LEU A 475 33.99 -13.39 14.24
N ALA A 476 34.18 -12.14 13.84
CA ALA A 476 33.24 -11.06 14.12
C ALA A 476 31.90 -11.24 13.40
N LEU A 477 31.90 -11.72 12.15
CA LEU A 477 30.67 -11.96 11.38
C LEU A 477 29.83 -13.11 11.93
N PHE A 478 30.46 -14.18 12.42
CA PHE A 478 29.73 -15.26 13.09
C PHE A 478 29.24 -14.86 14.49
N GLY A 479 29.95 -13.94 15.15
CA GLY A 479 29.65 -13.49 16.49
C GLY A 479 29.94 -14.54 17.57
N GLY A 480 29.77 -14.14 18.82
CA GLY A 480 29.81 -15.04 19.98
C GLY A 480 28.44 -15.22 20.61
N GLU A 481 28.36 -16.13 21.59
CA GLU A 481 27.14 -16.34 22.37
C GLU A 481 27.09 -15.37 23.55
N ALA A 482 26.02 -14.57 23.63
CA ALA A 482 25.76 -13.74 24.79
C ALA A 482 25.37 -14.62 25.99
N LYS A 483 26.05 -14.45 27.13
CA LYS A 483 25.81 -15.23 28.34
C LYS A 483 25.12 -14.37 29.38
N ASN A 484 24.14 -14.92 30.09
CA ASN A 484 23.51 -14.26 31.23
C ASN A 484 23.67 -15.10 32.50
N PRO A 485 24.82 -15.04 33.19
CA PRO A 485 25.01 -15.79 34.44
C PRO A 485 24.02 -15.32 35.51
N GLY A 486 23.00 -16.14 35.79
CA GLY A 486 22.06 -15.94 36.88
C GLY A 486 21.17 -14.69 36.76
N ASP A 487 20.86 -14.26 35.54
CA ASP A 487 19.98 -13.11 35.21
C ASP A 487 20.39 -11.73 35.78
N LYS A 488 21.57 -11.61 36.39
CA LYS A 488 22.04 -10.34 36.99
C LYS A 488 22.86 -9.48 36.04
N HIS A 489 23.66 -10.11 35.18
CA HIS A 489 24.58 -9.41 34.29
C HIS A 489 24.62 -10.12 32.95
N LYS A 490 24.19 -9.42 31.89
CA LYS A 490 24.33 -9.89 30.52
C LYS A 490 25.75 -9.58 30.04
N VAL A 491 26.52 -10.61 29.73
CA VAL A 491 27.84 -10.50 29.10
C VAL A 491 27.66 -10.50 27.59
N ARG A 492 28.27 -9.53 26.89
CA ARG A 492 28.15 -9.40 25.43
C ARG A 492 28.74 -10.61 24.70
N GLY A 493 28.07 -11.03 23.63
CA GLY A 493 28.58 -12.02 22.68
C GLY A 493 29.31 -11.38 21.50
N ASP A 494 29.08 -10.09 21.25
CA ASP A 494 29.47 -9.43 20.03
C ASP A 494 30.91 -8.89 20.08
N ILE A 495 31.60 -9.02 18.95
CA ILE A 495 33.04 -8.76 18.82
C ILE A 495 33.24 -7.47 18.04
N ASN A 496 33.76 -6.45 18.73
CA ASN A 496 34.16 -5.20 18.11
C ASN A 496 35.56 -5.33 17.51
N VAL A 497 35.71 -5.01 16.22
CA VAL A 497 36.98 -5.08 15.49
C VAL A 497 37.41 -3.68 15.04
N LEU A 498 38.64 -3.29 15.39
CA LEU A 498 39.26 -2.05 14.92
C LEU A 498 40.45 -2.39 14.01
N ILE A 499 40.39 -1.96 12.75
CA ILE A 499 41.49 -2.12 11.80
C ILE A 499 42.23 -0.79 11.66
N CYS A 500 43.38 -0.68 12.32
CA CYS A 500 44.28 0.45 12.18
C CYS A 500 45.44 0.09 11.25
N GLY A 501 45.86 1.02 10.40
CA GLY A 501 46.93 0.81 9.45
C GLY A 501 47.09 1.99 8.49
N ASP A 502 48.12 1.95 7.67
CA ASP A 502 48.45 3.00 6.72
C ASP A 502 47.33 3.20 5.66
N PRO A 503 47.20 4.41 5.10
CA PRO A 503 46.32 4.63 3.95
C PRO A 503 46.74 3.74 2.76
N GLY A 504 45.77 3.27 1.97
CA GLY A 504 46.03 2.42 0.80
C GLY A 504 46.13 0.91 1.05
N THR A 505 45.95 0.44 2.29
CA THR A 505 45.98 -0.99 2.67
C THR A 505 44.65 -1.74 2.47
N ALA A 506 43.80 -1.28 1.56
CA ALA A 506 42.48 -1.87 1.24
C ALA A 506 41.48 -2.00 2.43
N LYS A 507 41.68 -1.29 3.56
CA LYS A 507 40.78 -1.30 4.73
C LYS A 507 39.31 -1.05 4.38
N SER A 508 39.03 0.01 3.62
CA SER A 508 37.65 0.34 3.20
C SER A 508 37.06 -0.73 2.27
N GLN A 509 37.87 -1.50 1.54
CA GLN A 509 37.38 -2.61 0.71
C GLN A 509 36.94 -3.80 1.56
N PHE A 510 37.60 -4.07 2.69
CA PHE A 510 37.13 -5.09 3.64
C PHE A 510 35.75 -4.73 4.21
N LEU A 511 35.53 -3.46 4.56
CA LEU A 511 34.22 -2.99 5.06
C LEU A 511 33.14 -3.16 3.98
N LYS A 512 33.38 -2.68 2.75
CA LYS A 512 32.42 -2.84 1.63
C LYS A 512 32.12 -4.30 1.28
N TYR A 513 33.10 -5.19 1.47
CA TYR A 513 32.88 -6.61 1.27
C TYR A 513 32.01 -7.21 2.38
N THR A 514 32.24 -6.79 3.63
CA THR A 514 31.44 -7.19 4.79
C THR A 514 29.99 -6.72 4.66
N GLU A 515 29.80 -5.49 4.19
CA GLU A 515 28.48 -4.90 3.92
C GLU A 515 27.62 -5.79 3.01
N LYS A 516 28.24 -6.43 2.00
CA LYS A 516 27.54 -7.28 1.03
C LYS A 516 27.23 -8.68 1.54
N ILE A 517 27.98 -9.17 2.52
CA ILE A 517 27.82 -10.54 3.06
C ILE A 517 26.91 -10.55 4.27
N ALA A 518 27.06 -9.56 5.14
CA ALA A 518 26.29 -9.50 6.37
C ALA A 518 24.79 -9.38 6.04
N PRO A 519 23.93 -10.16 6.72
CA PRO A 519 22.50 -10.15 6.46
C PRO A 519 21.85 -8.79 6.77
N ARG A 520 22.40 -8.09 7.77
CA ARG A 520 22.04 -6.71 8.13
C ARG A 520 23.34 -5.94 8.33
N ALA A 521 23.64 -4.99 7.44
CA ALA A 521 24.79 -4.12 7.60
C ALA A 521 24.45 -2.68 7.23
N ILE A 522 25.05 -1.76 7.98
CA ILE A 522 24.90 -0.32 7.74
C ILE A 522 26.28 0.28 7.65
N PHE A 523 26.54 0.91 6.50
CA PHE A 523 27.78 1.60 6.25
C PHE A 523 27.65 3.08 6.60
N THR A 524 28.56 3.57 7.42
CA THR A 524 28.66 4.99 7.77
C THR A 524 30.12 5.46 7.76
N THR A 525 30.31 6.74 7.48
CA THR A 525 31.62 7.40 7.51
C THR A 525 31.72 8.29 8.75
N GLY A 526 32.88 8.31 9.40
CA GLY A 526 33.10 9.06 10.63
C GLY A 526 32.82 10.56 10.53
N GLN A 527 32.98 11.17 9.35
CA GLN A 527 32.61 12.58 9.14
C GLN A 527 31.10 12.79 8.93
N GLY A 528 30.40 11.81 8.34
CA GLY A 528 28.95 11.88 8.09
C GLY A 528 28.11 11.35 9.27
N ALA A 529 28.75 10.69 10.22
CA ALA A 529 28.13 10.06 11.37
C ALA A 529 28.07 11.02 12.56
N SER A 530 26.98 11.77 12.68
CA SER A 530 26.70 12.51 13.92
C SER A 530 26.20 11.58 15.02
N ALA A 531 26.39 11.95 16.29
CA ALA A 531 25.88 11.24 17.47
C ALA A 531 24.38 10.94 17.33
N VAL A 532 23.64 11.92 16.80
CA VAL A 532 22.20 11.89 16.56
C VAL A 532 21.85 10.88 15.46
N GLY A 533 22.64 10.84 14.38
CA GLY A 533 22.46 9.89 13.27
C GLY A 533 22.94 8.46 13.59
N LEU A 534 23.86 8.29 14.53
CA LEU A 534 24.33 6.98 14.99
C LEU A 534 23.39 6.34 16.00
N THR A 535 22.82 7.13 16.92
CA THR A 535 21.99 6.63 18.01
C THR A 535 20.52 6.57 17.61
N ALA A 536 19.71 7.51 18.08
CA ALA A 536 18.37 7.76 17.60
C ALA A 536 17.99 9.19 17.96
N TYR A 537 17.02 9.73 17.23
CA TYR A 537 16.58 11.10 17.44
C TYR A 537 15.08 11.23 17.39
N VAL A 538 14.60 12.28 18.05
CA VAL A 538 13.17 12.56 18.13
C VAL A 538 12.84 13.61 17.10
N ARG A 539 11.95 13.28 16.17
CA ARG A 539 11.44 14.17 15.13
C ARG A 539 9.96 14.43 15.39
N LYS A 540 9.52 15.67 15.19
CA LYS A 540 8.09 15.98 15.21
C LYS A 540 7.47 15.63 13.86
N ASN A 541 6.46 14.77 13.84
CA ASN A 541 5.72 14.45 12.62
C ASN A 541 4.98 15.72 12.15
N PRO A 542 5.15 16.18 10.90
CA PRO A 542 4.51 17.39 10.41
C PRO A 542 2.97 17.29 10.41
N THR A 543 2.41 16.10 10.17
CA THR A 543 0.97 15.90 10.05
C THR A 543 0.29 15.72 11.40
N THR A 544 0.78 14.79 12.23
CA THR A 544 0.14 14.52 13.54
C THR A 544 0.60 15.49 14.63
N ARG A 545 1.68 16.24 14.39
CA ARG A 545 2.36 17.08 15.39
C ARG A 545 2.86 16.32 16.62
N ASP A 546 2.87 14.99 16.57
CA ASP A 546 3.41 14.16 17.64
C ASP A 546 4.93 14.00 17.50
N TRP A 547 5.58 13.76 18.63
CA TRP A 547 6.99 13.39 18.66
C TRP A 547 7.15 11.91 18.31
N THR A 548 7.79 11.63 17.18
CA THR A 548 8.14 10.29 16.71
C THR A 548 9.63 10.05 16.90
N LEU A 549 9.99 8.83 17.27
CA LEU A 549 11.39 8.41 17.37
C LEU A 549 11.85 7.83 16.03
N GLU A 550 12.92 8.38 15.47
CA GLU A 550 13.59 7.84 14.28
C GLU A 550 14.88 7.14 14.71
N ALA A 551 15.07 5.91 14.24
CA ALA A 551 16.22 5.07 14.54
C ALA A 551 17.47 5.56 13.80
N GLY A 552 18.60 5.68 14.50
CA GLY A 552 19.91 5.93 13.90
C GLY A 552 20.64 4.63 13.55
N ALA A 553 21.81 4.75 12.93
CA ALA A 553 22.53 3.64 12.30
C ALA A 553 22.77 2.43 13.23
N LEU A 554 23.06 2.63 14.52
CA LEU A 554 23.29 1.53 15.46
C LEU A 554 22.01 0.75 15.80
N VAL A 555 20.88 1.46 15.91
CA VAL A 555 19.57 0.84 16.18
C VAL A 555 19.07 0.09 14.94
N LEU A 556 19.25 0.69 13.76
CA LEU A 556 18.93 0.06 12.49
C LEU A 556 19.76 -1.22 12.26
N ALA A 557 20.99 -1.27 12.79
CA ALA A 557 21.92 -2.40 12.70
C ALA A 557 21.78 -3.43 13.85
N ASP A 558 20.69 -3.43 14.64
CA ASP A 558 20.48 -4.41 15.71
C ASP A 558 20.55 -5.86 15.18
N ARG A 559 21.35 -6.71 15.85
CA ARG A 559 21.68 -8.08 15.43
C ARG A 559 22.33 -8.17 14.05
N GLY A 560 22.99 -7.09 13.63
CA GLY A 560 23.72 -6.97 12.38
C GLY A 560 25.13 -6.46 12.62
N VAL A 561 25.67 -5.76 11.62
CA VAL A 561 27.01 -5.17 11.69
C VAL A 561 26.95 -3.69 11.31
N CYS A 562 27.38 -2.81 12.21
CA CYS A 562 27.61 -1.40 11.89
C CYS A 562 29.05 -1.21 11.43
N LEU A 563 29.23 -0.71 10.21
CA LEU A 563 30.53 -0.50 9.58
C LEU A 563 30.85 1.00 9.61
N ILE A 564 31.90 1.38 10.34
CA ILE A 564 32.35 2.77 10.44
C ILE A 564 33.70 2.91 9.75
N ASP A 565 33.75 3.67 8.66
CA ASP A 565 35.01 4.08 8.02
C ASP A 565 35.49 5.44 8.58
N GLU A 566 36.79 5.71 8.52
CA GLU A 566 37.40 6.96 9.01
C GLU A 566 37.06 7.32 10.47
N PHE A 567 37.14 6.33 11.37
CA PHE A 567 36.84 6.49 12.80
C PHE A 567 37.73 7.54 13.52
N ASP A 568 38.89 7.86 12.96
CA ASP A 568 39.79 8.90 13.44
C ASP A 568 39.25 10.31 13.25
N LYS A 569 38.37 10.54 12.26
CA LYS A 569 37.79 11.84 11.93
C LYS A 569 36.49 12.15 12.67
N MET A 570 36.04 11.26 13.56
CA MET A 570 34.83 11.48 14.35
C MET A 570 35.05 12.54 15.44
N ASN A 571 33.99 13.30 15.74
CA ASN A 571 34.02 14.22 16.88
C ASN A 571 33.95 13.44 18.20
N ASP A 572 34.48 14.04 19.26
CA ASP A 572 34.51 13.42 20.59
C ASP A 572 33.10 13.16 21.17
N ALA A 573 32.14 14.06 20.89
CA ALA A 573 30.73 13.88 21.26
C ALA A 573 30.09 12.66 20.58
N ASP A 574 30.47 12.39 19.33
CA ASP A 574 29.97 11.24 18.57
C ASP A 574 30.59 9.94 19.11
N ARG A 575 31.87 9.98 19.49
CA ARG A 575 32.59 8.85 20.09
C ARG A 575 32.03 8.45 21.46
N THR A 576 31.73 9.43 22.32
CA THR A 576 31.13 9.16 23.65
C THR A 576 29.77 8.47 23.56
N SER A 577 28.97 8.84 22.56
CA SER A 577 27.64 8.26 22.31
C SER A 577 27.71 6.77 21.93
N ILE A 578 28.79 6.33 21.28
CA ILE A 578 28.98 4.93 20.89
C ILE A 578 29.35 4.04 22.10
N HIS A 579 29.99 4.58 23.14
CA HIS A 579 30.47 3.79 24.27
C HIS A 579 29.35 3.07 25.03
N GLU A 580 28.16 3.68 25.14
CA GLU A 580 26.98 3.03 25.73
C GLU A 580 26.55 1.80 24.93
N ALA A 581 26.45 1.95 23.61
CA ALA A 581 26.04 0.87 22.70
C ALA A 581 27.06 -0.29 22.67
N MET A 582 28.36 -0.01 22.68
CA MET A 582 29.40 -1.06 22.60
C MET A 582 29.48 -1.97 23.83
N GLU A 583 29.10 -1.46 25.01
CA GLU A 583 29.19 -2.21 26.27
C GLU A 583 27.84 -2.73 26.72
N GLN A 584 26.80 -1.88 26.74
CA GLN A 584 25.48 -2.25 27.24
C GLN A 584 24.56 -2.82 26.14
N GLN A 585 24.89 -2.59 24.87
CA GLN A 585 24.06 -2.97 23.71
C GLN A 585 22.63 -2.41 23.79
N SER A 586 22.51 -1.25 24.42
CA SER A 586 21.28 -0.49 24.57
C SER A 586 21.59 0.98 24.45
N ILE A 587 20.62 1.75 23.95
CA ILE A 587 20.70 3.19 23.84
C ILE A 587 19.52 3.76 24.60
N SER A 588 19.79 4.55 25.64
CA SER A 588 18.77 5.24 26.41
C SER A 588 18.53 6.64 25.87
N ILE A 589 17.27 6.97 25.60
CA ILE A 589 16.86 8.28 25.06
C ILE A 589 15.83 8.90 25.99
N SER A 590 16.17 10.07 26.51
CA SER A 590 15.28 10.93 27.30
C SER A 590 15.22 12.33 26.67
N LYS A 591 14.42 12.48 25.62
CA LYS A 591 14.27 13.76 24.87
C LYS A 591 12.81 14.03 24.55
N ALA A 592 12.41 15.30 24.59
CA ALA A 592 11.06 15.78 24.24
C ALA A 592 9.90 15.03 24.95
N GLY A 593 10.12 14.61 26.20
CA GLY A 593 9.13 13.88 27.00
C GLY A 593 9.05 12.37 26.69
N ILE A 594 9.84 11.87 25.74
CA ILE A 594 9.97 10.45 25.45
C ILE A 594 11.16 9.90 26.25
N VAL A 595 10.87 8.98 27.17
CA VAL A 595 11.87 8.19 27.91
C VAL A 595 11.75 6.76 27.43
N THR A 596 12.69 6.32 26.58
CA THR A 596 12.70 4.97 26.00
C THR A 596 14.12 4.42 25.97
N SER A 597 14.23 3.09 26.02
CA SER A 597 15.49 2.38 25.81
C SER A 597 15.34 1.50 24.58
N LEU A 598 16.25 1.66 23.62
CA LEU A 598 16.31 0.89 22.39
C LEU A 598 17.43 -0.14 22.50
N HIS A 599 17.26 -1.28 21.83
CA HIS A 599 18.33 -2.26 21.69
C HIS A 599 19.22 -1.90 20.51
N ALA A 600 20.53 -2.13 20.67
CA ALA A 600 21.54 -1.94 19.63
C ALA A 600 22.61 -3.02 19.81
N ARG A 601 22.27 -4.28 19.47
CA ARG A 601 23.09 -5.47 19.71
C ARG A 601 24.00 -5.79 18.55
#